data_AF-A0A6J4XF03-F1
#
_entry.id   AF-A0A6J4XF03-F1
#
_cell.length_a   1.000
_cell.length_b   1.000
_cell.length_c   1.000
_cell.angle_alpha   90.00
_cell.angle_beta   90.00
_cell.angle_gamma   90.00
#
_symmetry.space_group_name_H-M   'P 1'
#
loop_
_entity.id
_entity.type
_entity.pdbx_description
1 polymer ?
#
loop_
_entity_poly.entity_id
_entity_poly.type
_entity_poly.pdbx_seq_one_letter_code
_entity_poly.pdbx_strand_id
1 'polypeptide(L)'
;DALDWLAQLVTHIPNKGEQMVRYYGFYSNKSRGLRKKAGVDDRVPALIESEVSPKEFRQNWARLIQKIYNVNPLVCTKCSGSMRIISFIEDEEVISKILKHLGLWELKQRPPPQANAPPLNIHIDYTDSQIPSDEGDLYCDPDYPIEMYAS
;
A
#
# COMPACT_ATOMS: atom_id res chain seq x y z
N ASP A 1 34.94 6.10 24.80
CA ASP A 1 34.60 5.23 25.93
C ASP A 1 33.50 4.25 25.48
N ALA A 2 33.44 3.03 26.03
CA ALA A 2 32.43 2.03 25.64
C ALA A 2 30.99 2.51 25.97
N LEU A 3 30.87 3.33 27.01
CA LEU A 3 29.62 3.96 27.42
C LEU A 3 29.14 5.03 26.43
N ASP A 4 30.05 5.84 25.88
CA ASP A 4 29.71 6.84 24.84
C ASP A 4 29.20 6.19 23.55
N TRP A 5 29.79 5.04 23.18
CA TRP A 5 29.34 4.27 22.02
C TRP A 5 27.94 3.69 22.22
N LEU A 6 27.67 3.13 23.40
CA LEU A 6 26.34 2.67 23.78
C LEU A 6 25.31 3.81 23.81
N ALA A 7 25.69 4.97 24.35
CA ALA A 7 24.82 6.15 24.37
C ALA A 7 24.45 6.58 22.95
N GLN A 8 25.42 6.65 22.03
CA GLN A 8 25.15 6.96 20.62
C GLN A 8 24.23 5.94 19.96
N LEU A 9 24.44 4.64 20.20
CA LEU A 9 23.59 3.58 19.66
C LEU A 9 22.13 3.69 20.13
N VAL A 10 21.93 3.98 21.42
CA VAL A 10 20.59 4.08 22.01
C VAL A 10 19.80 5.28 21.48
N THR A 11 20.45 6.34 21.01
CA THR A 11 19.74 7.49 20.38
C THR A 11 18.97 7.10 19.12
N HIS A 12 19.35 5.99 18.46
CA HIS A 12 18.65 5.47 17.30
C HIS A 12 17.48 4.54 17.65
N ILE A 13 17.32 4.15 18.92
CA ILE A 13 16.22 3.29 19.38
C ILE A 13 15.05 4.19 19.80
N PRO A 14 13.89 4.11 19.12
CA PRO A 14 12.74 4.97 19.39
C PRO A 14 12.10 4.61 20.73
N ASN A 15 11.49 5.59 21.39
CA ASN A 15 10.68 5.33 22.58
C ASN A 15 9.44 4.49 22.23
N LYS A 16 8.93 3.77 23.23
CA LYS A 16 7.70 2.97 23.09
C LYS A 16 6.53 3.86 22.62
N GLY A 17 6.05 3.62 21.39
CA GLY A 17 4.97 4.38 20.76
C GLY A 17 5.43 5.39 19.70
N GLU A 18 6.73 5.65 19.56
CA GLU A 18 7.27 6.44 18.45
C GLU A 18 7.40 5.57 17.18
N GLN A 19 6.66 5.90 16.13
CA GLN A 19 6.83 5.25 14.83
C GLN A 19 8.12 5.75 14.14
N MET A 20 9.02 4.81 13.80
CA MET A 20 10.23 5.09 13.01
C MET A 20 9.99 5.21 11.50
N VAL A 21 8.75 5.11 11.01
CA VAL A 21 8.43 5.39 9.60
C VAL A 21 8.41 6.91 9.36
N ARG A 22 9.47 7.60 9.79
CA ARG A 22 9.72 9.03 9.56
C ARG A 22 10.12 9.33 8.11
N TYR A 23 10.22 8.29 7.27
CA TYR A 23 10.71 8.32 5.89
C TYR A 23 9.73 7.72 4.88
N TYR A 24 8.42 7.65 5.15
CA TYR A 24 7.48 7.09 4.19
C TYR A 24 7.60 7.82 2.84
N GLY A 25 7.98 7.07 1.79
CA GLY A 25 8.19 7.62 0.45
C GLY A 25 9.47 8.44 0.25
N PHE A 26 10.35 8.61 1.25
CA PHE A 26 11.62 9.35 1.11
C PHE A 26 12.54 8.73 0.05
N TYR A 27 12.61 7.40 0.04
CA TYR A 27 13.39 6.62 -0.93
C TYR A 27 12.64 6.31 -2.23
N SER A 28 11.39 6.77 -2.38
CA SER A 28 10.63 6.52 -3.61
C SER A 28 11.27 7.22 -4.83
N ASN A 29 11.12 6.63 -6.01
CA ASN A 29 11.65 7.17 -7.26
C ASN A 29 11.16 8.60 -7.53
N LYS A 30 9.91 8.89 -7.17
CA LYS A 30 9.33 10.24 -7.31
C LYS A 30 10.05 11.24 -6.41
N SER A 31 10.21 10.93 -5.12
CA SER A 31 10.86 11.84 -4.16
C SER A 31 12.34 12.06 -4.48
N ARG A 32 13.05 11.02 -4.89
CA ARG A 32 14.44 11.12 -5.37
C ARG A 32 14.55 11.96 -6.64
N GLY A 33 13.65 11.74 -7.60
CA GLY A 33 13.61 12.52 -8.83
C GLY A 33 13.36 14.01 -8.59
N LEU A 34 12.50 14.36 -7.62
CA LEU A 34 12.26 15.74 -7.21
C LEU A 34 13.49 16.36 -6.53
N ARG A 35 14.15 15.65 -5.60
CA ARG A 35 15.38 16.15 -4.95
C ARG A 35 16.52 16.35 -5.93
N LYS A 36 16.68 15.44 -6.90
CA LYS A 36 17.66 15.56 -7.97
C LYS A 36 17.41 16.78 -8.85
N LYS A 37 16.15 17.06 -9.20
CA LYS A 37 15.78 18.28 -9.95
C LYS A 37 16.03 19.56 -9.16
N ALA A 38 15.82 19.52 -7.85
CA ALA A 38 16.03 20.66 -6.96
C ALA A 38 17.49 20.86 -6.51
N GLY A 39 18.40 19.92 -6.82
CA GLY A 39 19.80 19.96 -6.38
C GLY A 39 20.01 19.69 -4.89
N VAL A 40 19.09 18.98 -4.24
CA VAL A 40 19.06 18.77 -2.77
C VAL A 40 19.22 17.29 -2.39
N ASP A 41 19.85 16.48 -3.26
CA ASP A 41 19.94 15.02 -3.05
C ASP A 41 20.92 14.63 -1.94
N ASP A 42 21.95 15.44 -1.68
CA ASP A 42 23.01 15.17 -0.68
C ASP A 42 22.62 15.55 0.76
N ARG A 43 21.43 16.12 0.98
CA ARG A 43 21.00 16.47 2.35
C ARG A 43 20.52 15.21 3.07
N VAL A 44 21.28 14.78 4.08
CA VAL A 44 20.80 13.85 5.11
C VAL A 44 19.52 14.44 5.70
N PRO A 45 18.42 13.69 5.81
CA PRO A 45 17.18 14.29 6.27
C PRO A 45 17.33 14.53 7.77
N ALA A 46 17.70 15.74 8.14
CA ALA A 46 17.22 16.31 9.39
C ALA A 46 15.69 16.13 9.36
N LEU A 47 15.13 15.60 10.46
CA LEU A 47 13.70 15.42 10.73
C LEU A 47 12.85 16.09 9.66
N ILE A 48 12.33 15.31 8.71
CA ILE A 48 11.51 15.85 7.62
C ILE A 48 10.29 16.46 8.29
N GLU A 49 10.33 17.76 8.52
CA GLU A 49 9.18 18.54 8.90
C GLU A 49 8.22 18.41 7.72
N SER A 50 7.12 17.69 7.92
CA SER A 50 6.09 17.63 6.92
C SER A 50 5.61 19.06 6.69
N GLU A 51 5.78 19.59 5.48
CA GLU A 51 5.22 20.89 5.06
C GLU A 51 3.71 20.97 5.28
N VAL A 52 3.07 19.80 5.43
CA VAL A 52 1.67 19.64 5.76
C VAL A 52 1.50 19.67 7.27
N SER A 53 0.70 20.62 7.77
CA SER A 53 0.39 20.67 9.20
C SER A 53 -0.25 19.35 9.67
N PRO A 54 -0.04 18.89 10.92
CA PRO A 54 -0.67 17.67 11.41
C PRO A 54 -2.20 17.66 11.26
N LYS A 55 -2.83 18.85 11.30
CA LYS A 55 -4.27 19.03 11.07
C LYS A 55 -4.67 18.70 9.64
N GLU A 56 -3.87 19.12 8.67
CA GLU A 56 -4.05 18.81 7.26
C GLU A 56 -3.71 17.36 6.92
N PHE A 57 -2.71 16.77 7.58
CA PHE A 57 -2.37 15.36 7.42
C PHE A 57 -3.51 14.45 7.91
N ARG A 58 -4.16 14.81 9.03
CA ARG A 58 -5.35 14.11 9.55
C ARG A 58 -6.58 14.19 8.63
N GLN A 59 -6.59 15.10 7.65
CA GLN A 59 -7.67 15.26 6.66
C GLN A 59 -7.32 14.68 5.29
N ASN A 60 -6.36 13.74 5.22
CA ASN A 60 -5.96 13.11 3.97
C ASN A 60 -7.15 12.48 3.21
N TRP A 61 -8.11 11.90 3.94
CA TRP A 61 -9.34 11.36 3.33
C TRP A 61 -10.13 12.41 2.53
N ALA A 62 -10.25 13.65 3.03
CA ALA A 62 -11.01 14.71 2.37
C ALA A 62 -10.31 15.16 1.08
N ARG A 63 -8.97 15.23 1.11
CA ARG A 63 -8.14 15.49 -0.09
C ARG A 63 -8.28 14.39 -1.13
N LEU A 64 -8.35 13.12 -0.71
CA LEU A 64 -8.54 11.99 -1.62
C LEU A 64 -9.92 12.03 -2.28
N ILE A 65 -10.98 12.31 -1.52
CA ILE A 65 -12.32 12.50 -2.09
C ILE A 65 -12.32 13.64 -3.09
N GLN A 66 -11.73 14.79 -2.73
CA GLN A 66 -11.63 15.93 -3.65
C GLN A 66 -10.87 15.59 -4.93
N LYS A 67 -9.78 14.81 -4.84
CA LYS A 67 -8.99 14.45 -6.00
C LYS A 67 -9.70 13.46 -6.94
N ILE A 68 -10.42 12.49 -6.37
CA ILE A 68 -11.07 11.42 -7.16
C ILE A 68 -12.40 11.90 -7.72
N TYR A 69 -13.18 12.59 -6.89
CA TYR A 69 -14.55 12.99 -7.21
C TYR A 69 -14.67 14.47 -7.57
N ASN A 70 -13.59 15.24 -7.55
CA ASN A 70 -13.58 16.69 -7.79
C ASN A 70 -14.51 17.50 -6.87
N VAL A 71 -14.88 16.94 -5.71
CA VAL A 71 -15.79 17.56 -4.72
C VAL A 71 -15.08 17.70 -3.38
N ASN A 72 -15.06 18.91 -2.82
CA ASN A 72 -14.53 19.14 -1.47
C ASN A 72 -15.61 18.85 -0.41
N PRO A 73 -15.47 17.79 0.42
CA PRO A 73 -16.49 17.42 1.40
C PRO A 73 -16.58 18.37 2.60
N LEU A 74 -15.62 19.30 2.76
CA LEU A 74 -15.60 20.28 3.84
C LEU A 74 -16.14 21.66 3.42
N VAL A 75 -16.75 21.77 2.24
CA VAL A 75 -17.39 22.99 1.75
C VAL A 75 -18.84 22.68 1.37
N CYS A 76 -19.78 23.49 1.85
CA CYS A 76 -21.18 23.30 1.50
C CYS A 76 -21.43 23.63 0.02
N THR A 77 -22.10 22.74 -0.71
CA THR A 77 -22.43 22.94 -2.13
C THR A 77 -23.51 24.00 -2.36
N LYS A 78 -24.29 24.37 -1.32
CA LYS A 78 -25.36 25.37 -1.43
C LYS A 78 -24.91 26.79 -1.11
N CYS A 79 -24.11 26.97 -0.05
CA CYS A 79 -23.72 28.28 0.46
C CYS A 79 -22.21 28.54 0.44
N SER A 80 -21.40 27.58 -0.01
CA SER A 80 -19.92 27.66 -0.04
C SER A 80 -19.25 27.89 1.32
N GLY A 81 -20.00 27.77 2.42
CA GLY A 81 -19.45 27.87 3.77
C GLY A 81 -18.60 26.67 4.18
N SER A 82 -17.67 26.89 5.12
CA SER A 82 -16.84 25.82 5.70
C SER A 82 -17.68 24.89 6.58
N MET A 83 -17.60 23.58 6.33
CA MET A 83 -18.27 22.55 7.13
C MET A 83 -17.31 21.96 8.17
N ARG A 84 -17.87 21.50 9.30
CA ARG A 84 -17.13 20.78 10.36
C ARG A 84 -17.71 19.39 10.54
N ILE A 85 -16.83 18.43 10.79
CA ILE A 85 -17.22 17.07 11.15
C ILE A 85 -17.79 17.10 12.58
N ILE A 86 -18.97 16.53 12.77
CA ILE A 86 -19.64 16.48 14.07
C ILE A 86 -19.42 15.11 14.72
N SER A 87 -19.57 14.03 13.95
CA SER A 87 -19.39 12.66 14.41
C SER A 87 -19.05 11.72 13.24
N PHE A 88 -18.53 10.54 13.57
CA PHE A 88 -18.42 9.41 12.66
C PHE A 88 -19.46 8.36 13.10
N ILE A 89 -20.17 7.79 12.13
CA ILE A 89 -21.14 6.73 12.34
C ILE A 89 -20.54 5.47 11.73
N GLU A 90 -20.24 4.48 12.57
CA GLU A 90 -19.60 3.22 12.16
C GLU A 90 -20.56 2.02 12.23
N ASP A 91 -21.68 2.17 12.94
CA ASP A 91 -22.70 1.12 13.08
C ASP A 91 -23.48 0.94 11.77
N GLU A 92 -23.36 -0.24 11.17
CA GLU A 92 -24.00 -0.60 9.92
C GLU A 92 -25.53 -0.51 9.96
N GLU A 93 -26.16 -0.89 11.09
CA GLU A 93 -27.62 -0.82 11.20
C GLU A 93 -28.11 0.63 11.18
N VAL A 94 -27.38 1.52 11.88
CA VAL A 94 -27.67 2.95 11.92
C VAL A 94 -27.45 3.56 10.53
N ILE A 95 -26.32 3.24 9.88
CA ILE A 95 -26.02 3.67 8.52
C ILE A 95 -27.15 3.22 7.57
N SER A 96 -27.59 1.96 7.65
CA SER A 96 -28.65 1.41 6.81
C SER A 96 -29.98 2.13 7.02
N LYS A 97 -30.38 2.37 8.29
CA LYS A 97 -31.61 3.11 8.61
C LYS A 97 -31.58 4.53 8.05
N ILE A 98 -30.46 5.25 8.21
CA ILE A 98 -30.29 6.62 7.69
C ILE A 98 -30.38 6.63 6.16
N LEU A 99 -29.61 5.77 5.48
CA LEU A 99 -29.55 5.74 4.03
C LEU A 99 -30.88 5.29 3.39
N LYS A 100 -31.60 4.35 4.01
CA LYS A 100 -32.96 3.97 3.57
C LYS A 100 -33.95 5.12 3.71
N HIS A 101 -33.90 5.86 4.82
CA HIS A 101 -34.75 7.04 5.02
C HIS A 101 -34.48 8.13 3.98
N LEU A 102 -33.22 8.28 3.55
CA LEU A 102 -32.83 9.23 2.51
C LEU A 102 -33.07 8.72 1.08
N GLY A 103 -33.49 7.47 0.90
CA GLY A 103 -33.63 6.85 -0.44
C GLY A 103 -32.29 6.59 -1.15
N LEU A 104 -31.18 6.53 -0.40
CA LEU A 104 -29.81 6.37 -0.93
C LEU A 104 -29.26 4.94 -0.77
N TRP A 105 -30.08 3.99 -0.32
CA TRP A 105 -29.66 2.60 -0.06
C TRP A 105 -29.50 1.74 -1.34
N GLU A 106 -29.13 2.33 -2.46
CA GLU A 106 -28.84 1.58 -3.69
C GLU A 106 -27.37 1.13 -3.70
N LEU A 107 -27.12 -0.11 -3.27
CA LEU A 107 -25.83 -0.79 -3.49
C LEU A 107 -25.68 -1.12 -4.99
N LYS A 108 -25.52 -0.10 -5.84
CA LYS A 108 -25.05 -0.33 -7.21
C LYS A 108 -23.62 -0.81 -7.12
N GLN A 109 -23.42 -2.11 -7.34
CA GLN A 109 -22.09 -2.66 -7.52
C GLN A 109 -21.42 -1.85 -8.64
N ARG A 110 -20.29 -1.22 -8.33
CA ARG A 110 -19.49 -0.56 -9.37
C ARG A 110 -19.12 -1.66 -10.37
N PRO A 111 -19.36 -1.48 -11.68
CA PRO A 111 -18.93 -2.46 -12.66
C PRO A 111 -17.43 -2.72 -12.49
N PRO A 112 -16.96 -3.96 -12.72
CA PRO A 112 -15.53 -4.24 -12.64
C PRO A 112 -14.78 -3.25 -13.54
N PRO A 113 -13.63 -2.73 -13.11
CA PRO A 113 -12.87 -1.78 -13.92
C PRO A 113 -12.59 -2.42 -15.28
N GLN A 114 -12.94 -1.71 -16.36
CA GLN A 114 -12.59 -2.16 -17.70
C GLN A 114 -11.06 -2.17 -17.81
N ALA A 115 -10.50 -3.35 -18.07
CA ALA A 115 -9.08 -3.47 -18.32
C ALA A 115 -8.78 -2.77 -19.66
N ASN A 116 -8.04 -1.66 -19.61
CA ASN A 116 -7.49 -1.00 -20.81
C ASN A 116 -6.24 -1.72 -21.35
N ALA A 117 -5.96 -2.93 -20.86
CA ALA A 117 -4.83 -3.71 -21.34
C ALA A 117 -5.15 -4.23 -22.76
N PRO A 118 -4.25 -4.07 -23.73
CA PRO A 118 -4.37 -4.81 -24.98
C PRO A 118 -4.44 -6.32 -24.67
N PRO A 119 -5.21 -7.10 -25.44
CA PRO A 119 -5.27 -8.54 -25.23
C PRO A 119 -3.85 -9.10 -25.27
N LEU A 120 -3.48 -9.84 -24.22
CA LEU A 120 -2.20 -10.54 -24.19
C LEU A 120 -2.23 -11.59 -25.30
N ASN A 121 -1.53 -11.34 -26.41
CA ASN A 121 -1.25 -12.38 -27.39
C ASN A 121 -0.09 -13.22 -26.85
N ILE A 122 -0.43 -14.16 -25.97
CA ILE A 122 0.54 -15.07 -25.36
C ILE A 122 0.85 -16.14 -26.40
N HIS A 123 1.83 -15.88 -27.27
CA HIS A 123 2.40 -16.92 -28.12
C HIS A 123 3.38 -17.73 -27.27
N ILE A 124 2.94 -18.88 -26.78
CA ILE A 124 3.80 -19.79 -26.02
C ILE A 124 4.72 -20.47 -27.04
N ASP A 125 5.94 -19.98 -27.13
CA ASP A 125 6.96 -20.61 -27.96
C ASP A 125 7.58 -21.78 -27.17
N TYR A 126 7.24 -23.01 -27.56
CA TYR A 126 7.78 -24.24 -26.98
C TYR A 126 9.18 -24.59 -27.53
N THR A 127 9.74 -23.77 -28.43
CA THR A 127 10.97 -24.07 -29.17
C THR A 127 12.22 -24.08 -28.28
N ASP A 128 12.19 -23.47 -27.09
CA ASP A 128 13.27 -23.54 -26.09
C ASP A 128 12.83 -24.34 -24.85
N SER A 129 12.44 -25.60 -25.07
CA SER A 129 12.32 -26.55 -23.97
C SER A 129 13.73 -26.95 -23.54
N GLN A 130 14.24 -26.36 -22.46
CA GLN A 130 15.51 -26.77 -21.82
C GLN A 130 15.41 -28.13 -21.12
N ILE A 131 14.31 -28.84 -21.30
CA ILE A 131 14.11 -30.20 -20.81
C ILE A 131 14.72 -31.11 -21.88
N PRO A 132 15.82 -31.81 -21.57
CA PRO A 132 16.35 -32.83 -22.48
C PRO A 132 15.22 -33.80 -22.82
N SER A 133 15.07 -34.14 -24.10
CA SER A 133 14.22 -35.25 -24.52
C SER A 133 14.57 -36.44 -23.64
N ASP A 134 13.58 -36.97 -22.93
CA ASP A 134 13.71 -38.13 -22.06
C ASP A 134 14.18 -39.32 -22.93
N GLU A 135 15.49 -39.54 -23.01
CA GLU A 135 16.07 -40.79 -23.48
C GLU A 135 15.73 -41.81 -22.40
N GLY A 136 14.59 -42.49 -22.60
CA GLY A 136 13.90 -43.33 -21.64
C GLY A 136 14.60 -44.64 -21.28
N ASP A 137 15.90 -44.59 -21.00
CA ASP A 137 16.71 -45.72 -20.58
C ASP A 137 17.69 -45.25 -19.51
N LEU A 138 17.38 -45.47 -18.21
CA LEU A 138 18.36 -45.79 -17.13
C LEU A 138 17.82 -45.73 -15.69
N TYR A 139 16.53 -45.43 -15.44
CA TYR A 139 15.99 -45.55 -14.08
C TYR A 139 15.32 -46.92 -13.88
N CYS A 140 16.12 -47.95 -13.60
CA CYS A 140 15.61 -49.15 -12.94
C CYS A 140 15.42 -48.84 -11.45
N ASP A 141 14.17 -48.79 -11.00
CA ASP A 141 13.85 -48.70 -9.58
C ASP A 141 14.37 -49.96 -8.87
N PRO A 142 15.23 -49.86 -7.83
CA PRO A 142 15.69 -51.03 -7.11
C PRO A 142 14.52 -51.67 -6.35
N ASP A 143 14.28 -52.96 -6.58
CA ASP A 143 13.33 -53.72 -5.78
C ASP A 143 13.80 -53.79 -4.32
N TYR A 144 13.20 -52.96 -3.46
CA TYR A 144 13.44 -53.01 -2.02
C TYR A 144 12.50 -54.04 -1.38
N PRO A 145 13.02 -55.20 -0.92
CA PRO A 145 12.19 -56.21 -0.29
C PRO A 145 11.57 -55.68 1.00
N ILE A 146 10.28 -55.96 1.16
CA ILE A 146 9.40 -55.40 2.19
C ILE A 146 9.83 -55.72 3.63
N GLU A 147 10.73 -56.70 3.78
CA GLU A 147 11.27 -57.16 5.05
C GLU A 147 12.17 -56.11 5.74
N MET A 148 12.71 -55.11 5.01
CA MET A 148 13.47 -54.01 5.62
C MET A 148 12.63 -53.01 6.42
N TYR A 149 11.30 -53.05 6.27
CA TYR A 149 10.38 -52.12 6.96
C TYR A 149 9.69 -52.73 8.18
N ALA A 150 10.01 -53.97 8.54
CA ALA A 150 9.47 -54.64 9.72
C ALA A 150 10.53 -54.74 10.83
N SER A 151 10.74 -53.65 11.56
CA SER A 151 11.31 -53.64 12.91
C SER A 151 10.79 -52.43 13.70
#